data_AF-A0AAW0K0P2-F1
#
_entry.id   AF-A0AAW0K0P2-F1
#
_cell.length_a   1.000
_cell.length_b   1.000
_cell.length_c   1.000
_cell.angle_alpha   90.00
_cell.angle_beta   90.00
_cell.angle_gamma   90.00
#
_symmetry.space_group_name_H-M   'P 1'
#
loop_
_entity.id
_entity.type
_entity.pdbx_description
1 polymer ?
#
loop_
_entity_poly.entity_id
_entity_poly.type
_entity_poly.pdbx_seq_one_letter_code
_entity_poly.pdbx_strand_id
1 'polypeptide(L)'
;MFNCLYKTILNGEKHITSRYPTPVHKLGFLQKPSFSLKYYVSSTSSQQPFAVSYLINSLGFTPESAISASKYLHFETPEKADDVVKFLKNHGFSQTQISNLVRRRPGLLKCNPEKTLLPKMEFFSSKGIPSPELAKMFTGVPDLFRRSLEKQIIPSFDLFKSLLQSEDKTLQALQRHSGLENSIKDLYKCMGDAVFDSRPG
;
A
#
# COMPACT_ATOMS: atom_id res chain seq x y z
N MET A 1 13.62 -9.39 25.98
CA MET A 1 13.18 -8.49 24.88
C MET A 1 12.30 -9.20 23.84
N PHE A 2 12.61 -10.45 23.45
CA PHE A 2 11.78 -11.26 22.53
C PHE A 2 10.29 -11.40 22.92
N ASN A 3 9.98 -11.54 24.22
CA ASN A 3 8.60 -11.75 24.69
C ASN A 3 7.70 -10.49 24.55
N CYS A 4 8.31 -9.29 24.47
CA CYS A 4 7.59 -8.04 24.26
C CYS A 4 7.20 -7.89 22.79
N LEU A 5 8.13 -8.16 21.86
CA LEU A 5 7.88 -8.21 20.42
C LEU A 5 6.83 -9.28 20.06
N TYR A 6 6.90 -10.46 20.70
CA TYR A 6 5.91 -11.53 20.54
C TYR A 6 4.50 -11.08 20.94
N LYS A 7 4.36 -10.34 22.05
CA LYS A 7 3.07 -9.77 22.46
C LYS A 7 2.58 -8.66 21.52
N THR A 8 3.44 -7.78 21.02
CA THR A 8 3.00 -6.71 20.10
C THR A 8 2.55 -7.23 18.74
N ILE A 9 3.15 -8.31 18.25
CA ILE A 9 2.81 -8.94 16.96
C ILE A 9 1.53 -9.78 17.06
N LEU A 10 1.29 -10.45 18.19
CA LEU A 10 0.12 -11.31 18.39
C LEU A 10 -1.09 -10.58 18.98
N ASN A 11 -0.85 -9.70 19.95
CA ASN A 11 -1.87 -8.91 20.64
C ASN A 11 -1.80 -7.48 20.14
N GLY A 12 -2.47 -7.19 19.03
CA GLY A 12 -2.95 -5.84 18.74
C GLY A 12 -4.00 -5.44 19.79
N GLU A 13 -3.60 -5.30 21.05
CA GLU A 13 -4.50 -4.94 22.14
C GLU A 13 -4.83 -3.45 22.05
N LYS A 14 -6.10 -3.21 21.74
CA LYS A 14 -6.81 -1.97 22.00
C LYS A 14 -6.80 -1.70 23.50
N HIS A 15 -5.80 -1.01 24.02
CA HIS A 15 -5.88 -0.46 25.37
C HIS A 15 -6.34 1.01 25.29
N ILE A 16 -7.66 1.17 25.36
CA ILE A 16 -8.29 2.42 25.80
C ILE A 16 -8.18 2.42 27.33
N THR A 17 -7.28 3.24 27.88
CA THR A 17 -7.30 3.61 29.31
C THR A 17 -7.27 5.13 29.44
N SER A 18 -8.46 5.71 29.35
CA SER A 18 -9.12 6.59 30.33
C SER A 18 -8.29 7.48 31.29
N ARG A 19 -8.56 8.81 31.15
CA ARG A 19 -8.57 9.96 32.12
C ARG A 19 -7.20 10.54 32.55
N TYR A 20 -6.94 11.86 32.54
CA TYR A 20 -7.76 13.06 32.82
C TYR A 20 -7.36 14.30 31.98
N PRO A 21 -8.20 15.36 31.95
CA PRO A 21 -8.12 16.46 30.99
C PRO A 21 -7.28 17.64 31.49
N THR A 22 -6.62 18.36 30.58
CA THR A 22 -6.09 19.71 30.82
C THR A 22 -6.83 20.74 29.96
N PRO A 23 -7.18 21.92 30.51
CA PRO A 23 -7.90 22.96 29.80
C PRO A 23 -6.93 23.91 29.13
N VAL A 24 -7.07 24.12 27.82
CA VAL A 24 -6.36 25.19 27.10
C VAL A 24 -7.26 25.73 26.00
N HIS A 25 -7.84 26.89 26.32
CA HIS A 25 -8.16 28.03 25.47
C HIS A 25 -8.77 27.79 24.09
N LYS A 26 -10.05 28.16 24.05
CA LYS A 26 -10.88 28.55 22.91
C LYS A 26 -10.14 29.54 22.00
N LEU A 27 -9.69 29.08 20.83
CA LEU A 27 -9.28 29.94 19.71
C LEU A 27 -10.17 29.58 18.52
N GLY A 28 -10.91 30.58 18.06
CA GLY A 28 -11.92 30.45 17.02
C GLY A 28 -11.33 29.91 15.72
N PHE A 29 -11.94 28.83 15.22
CA PHE A 29 -11.70 28.38 13.86
C PHE A 29 -12.37 29.37 12.91
N LEU A 30 -11.55 30.16 12.23
CA LEU A 30 -11.94 30.85 11.01
C LEU A 30 -12.46 29.81 10.01
N GLN A 31 -13.73 29.95 9.65
CA GLN A 31 -14.35 29.35 8.48
C GLN A 31 -13.44 29.65 7.28
N LYS A 32 -12.71 28.64 6.79
CA LYS A 32 -12.08 28.73 5.47
C LYS A 32 -13.19 28.56 4.43
N PRO A 33 -13.38 29.50 3.50
CA PRO A 33 -14.38 29.34 2.46
C PRO A 33 -14.03 28.11 1.61
N SER A 34 -15.03 27.29 1.33
CA SER A 34 -14.88 26.22 0.35
C SER A 34 -14.57 26.86 -0.99
N PHE A 35 -13.32 26.78 -1.44
CA PHE A 35 -13.00 27.05 -2.83
C PHE A 35 -13.56 25.88 -3.64
N SER A 36 -14.84 26.01 -4.04
CA SER A 36 -15.38 25.24 -5.15
C SER A 36 -14.64 25.69 -6.40
N LEU A 37 -13.54 25.01 -6.73
CA LEU A 37 -12.92 25.14 -8.03
C LEU A 37 -13.89 24.48 -9.03
N LYS A 38 -14.87 25.26 -9.49
CA LYS A 38 -15.60 24.94 -10.71
C LYS A 38 -14.56 24.98 -11.82
N TYR A 39 -14.04 23.82 -12.20
CA TYR A 39 -13.34 23.69 -13.46
C TYR A 39 -14.37 23.99 -14.56
N TYR A 40 -14.42 25.25 -14.96
CA TYR A 40 -14.78 25.61 -16.30
C TYR A 40 -13.82 24.82 -17.19
N VAL A 41 -14.35 23.97 -18.07
CA VAL A 41 -13.57 23.35 -19.14
C VAL A 41 -13.18 24.48 -20.08
N SER A 42 -12.18 25.27 -19.67
CA SER A 42 -11.49 26.19 -20.54
C SER A 42 -10.50 25.35 -21.31
N SER A 43 -10.82 25.15 -22.59
CA SER A 43 -9.95 24.65 -23.63
C SER A 43 -8.75 25.60 -23.79
N THR A 44 -7.81 25.59 -22.86
CA THR A 44 -6.50 26.19 -23.05
C THR A 44 -5.61 25.16 -23.71
N SER A 45 -5.21 25.49 -24.93
CA SER A 45 -4.29 24.76 -25.79
C SER A 45 -2.89 24.64 -25.16
N SER A 46 -2.75 23.71 -24.21
CA SER A 46 -1.49 23.07 -23.83
C SER A 46 -1.84 21.64 -23.42
N GLN A 47 -1.44 20.65 -24.22
CA GLN A 47 -1.86 19.25 -24.10
C GLN A 47 -1.79 18.76 -22.65
N GLN A 48 -2.93 18.48 -22.03
CA GLN A 48 -2.94 17.77 -20.75
C GLN A 48 -2.27 16.40 -20.98
N PRO A 49 -1.31 15.98 -20.14
CA PRO A 49 -0.63 14.71 -20.34
C PRO A 49 -1.64 13.58 -20.41
N PHE A 50 -1.52 12.69 -21.40
CA PHE A 50 -2.43 11.56 -21.61
C PHE A 50 -2.74 10.79 -20.32
N ALA A 51 -1.72 10.60 -19.47
CA ALA A 51 -1.85 9.97 -18.16
C ALA A 51 -2.88 10.64 -17.23
N VAL A 52 -3.03 11.97 -17.25
CA VAL A 52 -4.01 12.69 -16.42
C VAL A 52 -5.43 12.30 -16.84
N SER A 53 -5.73 12.39 -18.13
CA SER A 53 -7.04 12.02 -18.68
C SER A 53 -7.37 10.55 -18.41
N TYR A 54 -6.38 9.66 -18.56
CA TYR A 54 -6.53 8.24 -18.24
C TYR A 54 -6.90 8.01 -16.77
N LEU A 55 -6.17 8.62 -15.82
CA LEU A 55 -6.43 8.44 -14.39
C LEU A 55 -7.84 8.93 -13.98
N ILE A 56 -8.30 10.04 -14.55
CA ILE A 56 -9.63 10.59 -14.27
C ILE A 56 -10.70 9.66 -14.85
N ASN A 57 -10.62 9.37 -16.15
CA ASN A 57 -11.70 8.67 -16.87
C ASN A 57 -11.74 7.16 -16.53
N SER A 58 -10.59 6.50 -16.40
CA SER A 58 -10.52 5.05 -16.21
C SER A 58 -10.45 4.62 -14.75
N LEU A 59 -9.85 5.45 -13.87
CA LEU A 59 -9.61 5.09 -12.46
C LEU A 59 -10.36 5.98 -11.46
N GLY A 60 -11.13 6.95 -11.93
CA GLY A 60 -12.00 7.81 -11.11
C GLY A 60 -11.24 8.79 -10.22
N PHE A 61 -10.07 9.26 -10.66
CA PHE A 61 -9.29 10.24 -9.91
C PHE A 61 -9.92 11.63 -9.99
N THR A 62 -9.77 12.43 -8.93
CA THR A 62 -10.03 13.88 -9.05
C THR A 62 -8.93 14.52 -9.90
N PRO A 63 -9.20 15.64 -10.59
CA PRO A 63 -8.19 16.33 -11.39
C PRO A 63 -6.88 16.59 -10.65
N GLU A 64 -6.95 17.03 -9.39
CA GLU A 64 -5.77 17.35 -8.57
C GLU A 64 -4.93 16.10 -8.27
N SER A 65 -5.60 15.00 -7.91
CA SER A 65 -4.93 13.73 -7.64
C SER A 65 -4.33 13.12 -8.92
N ALA A 66 -5.00 13.27 -10.05
CA ALA A 66 -4.52 12.81 -11.35
C ALA A 66 -3.29 13.57 -11.80
N ILE A 67 -3.28 14.91 -11.67
CA ILE A 67 -2.11 15.75 -11.97
C ILE A 67 -0.93 15.33 -11.08
N SER A 68 -1.14 15.13 -9.78
CA SER A 68 -0.08 14.70 -8.87
C SER A 68 0.49 13.32 -9.23
N ALA A 69 -0.38 12.34 -9.47
CA ALA A 69 0.03 10.99 -9.85
C ALA A 69 0.69 10.93 -11.23
N SER A 70 0.28 11.79 -12.18
CA SER A 70 0.85 11.87 -13.52
C SER A 70 2.34 12.23 -13.52
N LYS A 71 2.85 12.93 -12.50
CA LYS A 71 4.28 13.24 -12.36
C LYS A 71 5.18 12.00 -12.27
N TYR A 72 4.59 10.86 -11.89
CA TYR A 72 5.29 9.58 -11.78
C TYR A 72 4.99 8.64 -12.97
N LEU A 73 4.16 9.09 -13.91
CA LEU A 73 3.65 8.35 -15.04
C LEU A 73 3.96 9.07 -16.34
N HIS A 74 4.79 8.45 -17.17
CA HIS A 74 5.05 8.92 -18.53
C HIS A 74 4.70 7.77 -19.46
N PHE A 75 3.53 7.86 -20.08
CA PHE A 75 3.09 6.95 -21.14
C PHE A 75 2.10 7.70 -22.04
N GLU A 76 2.14 7.34 -23.32
CA GLU A 76 1.31 7.95 -24.38
C GLU A 76 0.17 7.02 -24.83
N THR A 77 0.26 5.73 -24.50
CA THR A 77 -0.75 4.72 -24.83
C THR A 77 -1.26 4.03 -23.57
N PRO A 78 -2.56 3.65 -23.53
CA PRO A 78 -3.15 3.05 -22.34
C PRO A 78 -2.80 1.56 -22.21
N GLU A 79 -2.27 0.91 -23.26
CA GLU A 79 -2.07 -0.53 -23.36
C GLU A 79 -1.44 -1.16 -22.10
N LYS A 80 -0.29 -0.64 -21.67
CA LYS A 80 0.39 -1.17 -20.47
C LYS A 80 -0.40 -0.94 -19.19
N ALA A 81 -1.07 0.20 -19.07
CA ALA A 81 -1.88 0.51 -17.90
C ALA A 81 -3.12 -0.39 -17.85
N ASP A 82 -3.76 -0.62 -19.00
CA ASP A 82 -4.91 -1.50 -19.15
C ASP A 82 -4.55 -2.95 -18.88
N ASP A 83 -3.39 -3.42 -19.32
CA ASP A 83 -2.87 -4.75 -18.99
C ASP A 83 -2.75 -4.94 -17.48
N VAL A 84 -2.18 -3.96 -16.77
CA VAL A 84 -2.06 -4.01 -15.30
C VAL A 84 -3.43 -3.97 -14.63
N VAL A 85 -4.33 -3.10 -15.07
CA VAL A 85 -5.69 -2.99 -14.52
C VAL A 85 -6.48 -4.28 -14.75
N LYS A 86 -6.40 -4.85 -15.95
CA LYS A 86 -7.05 -6.13 -16.30
C LYS A 86 -6.48 -7.28 -15.49
N PHE A 87 -5.16 -7.36 -15.35
CA PHE A 87 -4.50 -8.34 -14.50
C PHE A 87 -5.03 -8.27 -13.06
N LEU A 88 -5.04 -7.09 -12.45
CA LEU A 88 -5.53 -6.91 -11.09
C LEU A 88 -7.01 -7.32 -10.96
N LYS A 89 -7.87 -6.97 -11.93
CA LYS A 89 -9.27 -7.41 -11.95
C LYS A 89 -9.40 -8.94 -12.01
N ASN A 90 -8.63 -9.59 -12.88
CA ASN A 90 -8.62 -11.05 -13.01
C ASN A 90 -8.15 -11.75 -11.72
N HIS A 91 -7.31 -11.07 -10.93
CA HIS A 91 -6.85 -11.54 -9.62
C HIS A 91 -7.71 -11.03 -8.45
N GLY A 92 -8.96 -10.62 -8.71
CA GLY A 92 -9.96 -10.37 -7.66
C GLY A 92 -9.90 -8.98 -7.02
N PHE A 93 -9.11 -8.04 -7.56
CA PHE A 93 -9.12 -6.66 -7.07
C PHE A 93 -10.33 -5.89 -7.58
N SER A 94 -11.00 -5.17 -6.68
CA SER A 94 -12.08 -4.26 -7.05
C SER A 94 -11.54 -2.98 -7.69
N GLN A 95 -12.40 -2.25 -8.42
CA GLN A 95 -12.04 -0.96 -9.00
C GLN A 95 -11.55 0.05 -7.95
N THR A 96 -12.15 0.03 -6.75
CA THR A 96 -11.75 0.91 -5.64
C THR A 96 -10.38 0.53 -5.08
N GLN A 97 -10.09 -0.77 -4.96
CA GLN A 97 -8.77 -1.27 -4.55
C GLN A 97 -7.69 -0.88 -5.57
N ILE A 98 -7.97 -1.03 -6.87
CA ILE A 98 -7.06 -0.64 -7.96
C ILE A 98 -6.80 0.87 -7.93
N SER A 99 -7.85 1.69 -7.82
CA SER A 99 -7.72 3.14 -7.73
C SER A 99 -6.85 3.56 -6.52
N ASN A 100 -7.06 2.91 -5.37
CA ASN A 100 -6.25 3.15 -4.16
C ASN A 100 -4.79 2.73 -4.32
N LEU A 101 -4.51 1.59 -4.97
CA LEU A 101 -3.17 1.12 -5.28
C LEU A 101 -2.44 2.13 -6.17
N VAL A 102 -3.06 2.53 -7.28
CA VAL A 102 -2.48 3.48 -8.24
C VAL A 102 -2.29 4.85 -7.60
N ARG A 103 -3.18 5.28 -6.70
CA ARG A 103 -3.04 6.58 -6.00
C ARG A 103 -1.78 6.60 -5.13
N ARG A 104 -1.51 5.49 -4.43
CA ARG A 104 -0.32 5.35 -3.56
C ARG A 104 0.95 5.07 -4.36
N ARG A 105 0.82 4.34 -5.48
CA ARG A 105 1.93 3.89 -6.33
C ARG A 105 1.56 4.01 -7.80
N PRO A 106 1.61 5.21 -8.40
CA PRO A 106 1.24 5.40 -9.80
C PRO A 106 2.10 4.55 -10.74
N GLY A 107 3.40 4.40 -10.43
CA GLY A 107 4.34 3.61 -11.21
C GLY A 107 3.97 2.13 -11.41
N LEU A 108 2.98 1.60 -10.67
CA LEU A 108 2.42 0.26 -10.89
C LEU A 108 1.89 0.09 -12.31
N LEU A 109 1.31 1.14 -12.92
CA LEU A 109 0.76 1.09 -14.28
C LEU A 109 1.81 0.94 -15.39
N LYS A 110 3.10 1.03 -15.06
CA LYS A 110 4.21 0.88 -16.03
C LYS A 110 4.85 -0.50 -16.00
N CYS A 111 4.47 -1.35 -15.06
CA CYS A 111 5.10 -2.65 -14.89
C CYS A 111 4.53 -3.69 -15.87
N ASN A 112 5.27 -4.78 -16.09
CA ASN A 112 4.71 -5.97 -16.71
C ASN A 112 4.09 -6.83 -15.60
N PRO A 113 2.75 -7.01 -15.57
CA PRO A 113 2.09 -7.66 -14.45
C PRO A 113 2.52 -9.12 -14.26
N GLU A 114 2.63 -9.88 -15.36
CA GLU A 114 3.05 -11.29 -15.37
C GLU A 114 4.47 -11.48 -14.81
N LYS A 115 5.39 -10.58 -15.15
CA LYS A 115 6.80 -10.68 -14.70
C LYS A 115 7.04 -10.10 -13.31
N THR A 116 6.17 -9.21 -12.82
CA THR A 116 6.46 -8.42 -11.62
C THR A 116 5.46 -8.61 -10.50
N LEU A 117 4.16 -8.67 -10.79
CA LEU A 117 3.11 -8.77 -9.78
C LEU A 117 2.78 -10.23 -9.50
N LEU A 118 2.62 -11.03 -10.56
CA LEU A 118 2.24 -12.44 -10.46
C LEU A 118 3.16 -13.25 -9.53
N PRO A 119 4.50 -13.20 -9.63
CA PRO A 119 5.36 -14.04 -8.79
C PRO A 119 5.17 -13.76 -7.29
N LYS A 120 4.87 -12.51 -6.95
CA LYS A 120 4.62 -12.11 -5.55
C LYS A 120 3.28 -12.62 -5.07
N MET A 121 2.26 -12.57 -5.92
CA MET A 121 0.94 -13.09 -5.59
C MET A 121 0.93 -14.62 -5.47
N GLU A 122 1.61 -15.31 -6.38
CA GLU A 122 1.77 -16.77 -6.35
C GLU A 122 2.52 -17.23 -5.11
N PHE A 123 3.56 -16.51 -4.68
CA PHE A 123 4.25 -16.80 -3.43
C PHE A 123 3.27 -16.84 -2.25
N PHE A 124 2.49 -15.79 -2.02
CA PHE A 124 1.55 -15.77 -0.91
C PHE A 124 0.37 -16.72 -1.10
N SER A 125 -0.06 -16.97 -2.34
CA SER A 125 -1.06 -17.99 -2.64
C SER A 125 -0.55 -19.39 -2.29
N SER A 126 0.73 -19.68 -2.55
CA SER A 126 1.36 -20.96 -2.20
C SER A 126 1.46 -21.19 -0.69
N LYS A 127 1.39 -20.11 0.10
CA LYS A 127 1.29 -20.16 1.57
C LYS A 127 -0.16 -20.30 2.07
N GLY A 128 -1.13 -20.45 1.18
CA GLY A 128 -2.52 -20.69 1.53
C GLY A 128 -3.37 -19.42 1.73
N ILE A 129 -2.89 -18.23 1.33
CA ILE A 129 -3.75 -17.03 1.34
C ILE A 129 -4.69 -17.07 0.14
N PRO A 130 -6.03 -17.04 0.33
CA PRO A 130 -6.97 -17.04 -0.78
C PRO A 130 -6.99 -15.70 -1.53
N SER A 131 -7.36 -15.74 -2.81
CA SER A 131 -7.34 -14.57 -3.72
C SER A 131 -8.00 -13.29 -3.16
N PRO A 132 -9.20 -13.33 -2.52
CA PRO A 132 -9.80 -12.12 -1.95
C PRO A 132 -8.98 -11.51 -0.80
N GLU A 133 -8.33 -12.34 0.02
CA GLU A 133 -7.47 -11.88 1.11
C GLU A 133 -6.12 -11.38 0.59
N LEU A 134 -5.61 -11.95 -0.50
CA LEU A 134 -4.46 -11.39 -1.21
C LEU A 134 -4.76 -9.99 -1.70
N ALA A 135 -5.89 -9.77 -2.36
CA ALA A 135 -6.28 -8.46 -2.87
C ALA A 135 -6.35 -7.40 -1.75
N LYS A 136 -6.92 -7.76 -0.59
CA LYS A 136 -6.93 -6.90 0.60
C LYS A 136 -5.51 -6.60 1.11
N MET A 137 -4.69 -7.63 1.25
CA MET A 137 -3.30 -7.51 1.75
C MET A 137 -2.46 -6.57 0.88
N PHE A 138 -2.48 -6.78 -0.44
CA PHE A 138 -1.72 -5.96 -1.39
C PHE A 138 -2.26 -4.52 -1.49
N THR A 139 -3.59 -4.33 -1.38
CA THR A 139 -4.19 -2.98 -1.33
C THR A 139 -3.76 -2.23 -0.06
N GLY A 140 -3.73 -2.94 1.06
CA GLY A 140 -3.27 -2.41 2.34
C GLY A 140 -1.79 -2.03 2.33
N VAL A 141 -0.97 -2.85 1.65
CA VAL A 141 0.50 -2.69 1.58
C VAL A 141 1.01 -2.70 0.13
N PRO A 142 0.78 -1.62 -0.64
CA PRO A 142 1.20 -1.53 -2.04
C PRO A 142 2.72 -1.69 -2.22
N ASP A 143 3.49 -1.41 -1.17
CA ASP A 143 4.95 -1.56 -1.15
C ASP A 143 5.40 -3.01 -1.37
N LEU A 144 4.54 -4.00 -1.11
CA LEU A 144 4.83 -5.39 -1.46
C LEU A 144 5.12 -5.55 -2.95
N PHE A 145 4.42 -4.81 -3.83
CA PHE A 145 4.68 -4.87 -5.26
C PHE A 145 6.01 -4.25 -5.68
N ARG A 146 6.60 -3.37 -4.86
CA ARG A 146 7.91 -2.76 -5.12
C ARG A 146 9.07 -3.62 -4.64
N ARG A 147 8.87 -4.39 -3.56
CA ARG A 147 9.92 -5.17 -2.93
C ARG A 147 10.35 -6.34 -3.80
N SER A 148 11.62 -6.72 -3.69
CA SER A 148 12.12 -7.92 -4.36
C SER A 148 11.53 -9.16 -3.67
N LEU A 149 11.01 -10.10 -4.46
CA LEU A 149 10.50 -11.36 -3.94
C LEU A 149 11.62 -12.12 -3.21
N GLU A 150 12.70 -12.39 -3.92
CA GLU A 150 13.85 -13.19 -3.44
C GLU A 150 14.65 -12.49 -2.34
N LYS A 151 14.91 -11.19 -2.47
CA LYS A 151 15.83 -10.49 -1.56
C LYS A 151 15.14 -9.93 -0.31
N GLN A 152 13.82 -9.82 -0.30
CA GLN A 152 13.11 -9.12 0.76
C GLN A 152 11.87 -9.87 1.24
N ILE A 153 10.95 -10.24 0.34
CA ILE A 153 9.68 -10.83 0.77
C ILE A 153 9.89 -12.22 1.38
N ILE A 154 10.61 -13.12 0.68
CA ILE A 154 10.87 -14.48 1.14
C ILE A 154 11.68 -14.47 2.45
N PRO A 155 12.84 -13.78 2.55
CA PRO A 155 13.62 -13.75 3.79
C PRO A 155 12.85 -13.18 4.98
N SER A 156 12.04 -12.14 4.78
CA SER A 156 11.19 -11.60 5.85
C SER A 156 10.12 -12.59 6.28
N PHE A 157 9.46 -13.27 5.34
CA PHE A 157 8.48 -14.29 5.66
C PHE A 157 9.10 -15.44 6.47
N ASP A 158 10.26 -15.94 6.05
CA ASP A 158 10.95 -17.03 6.73
C ASP A 158 11.40 -16.65 8.15
N LEU A 159 11.86 -15.40 8.34
CA LEU A 159 12.16 -14.86 9.66
C LEU A 159 10.91 -14.82 10.57
N PHE A 160 9.78 -14.35 10.06
CA PHE A 160 8.54 -14.36 10.86
C PHE A 160 8.09 -15.77 11.19
N LYS A 161 8.20 -16.69 10.22
CA LYS A 161 7.89 -18.11 10.42
C LYS A 161 8.79 -18.72 11.50
N SER A 162 10.09 -18.42 11.51
CA SER A 162 11.01 -18.93 12.53
C SER A 162 10.72 -18.34 13.92
N LEU A 163 10.35 -17.06 13.99
CA LEU A 163 10.03 -16.39 15.26
C LEU A 163 8.71 -16.88 15.87
N LEU A 164 7.68 -17.08 15.03
CA LEU A 164 6.35 -17.47 15.48
C LEU A 164 6.17 -18.99 15.58
N GLN A 165 7.14 -19.76 15.04
CA GLN A 165 7.15 -21.22 14.97
C GLN A 165 5.86 -21.79 14.38
N SER A 166 5.17 -21.01 13.55
CA SER A 166 3.87 -21.36 12.97
C SER A 166 3.63 -20.53 11.72
N GLU A 167 3.31 -21.22 10.63
CA GLU A 167 2.96 -20.59 9.36
C GLU A 167 1.64 -19.82 9.50
N ASP A 168 0.62 -20.42 10.12
CA ASP A 168 -0.68 -19.77 10.32
C ASP A 168 -0.58 -18.47 11.13
N LYS A 169 0.21 -18.45 12.22
CA LYS A 169 0.44 -17.23 13.00
C LYS A 169 1.15 -16.16 12.17
N THR A 170 2.06 -16.56 11.30
CA THR A 170 2.77 -15.67 10.39
C THR A 170 1.82 -15.03 9.38
N LEU A 171 0.94 -15.83 8.78
CA LEU A 171 -0.08 -15.35 7.84
C LEU A 171 -1.07 -14.41 8.52
N GLN A 172 -1.54 -14.76 9.73
CA GLN A 172 -2.42 -13.89 10.52
C GLN A 172 -1.75 -12.55 10.86
N ALA A 173 -0.46 -12.54 11.21
CA ALA A 173 0.27 -11.30 11.47
C ALA A 173 0.36 -10.43 10.20
N LEU A 174 0.71 -11.03 9.06
CA LEU A 174 0.78 -10.32 7.78
C LEU A 174 -0.58 -9.72 7.37
N GLN A 175 -1.67 -10.48 7.56
CA GLN A 175 -3.02 -10.02 7.27
C GLN A 175 -3.46 -8.89 8.21
N ARG A 176 -3.22 -9.02 9.52
CA ARG A 176 -3.59 -8.00 10.54
C ARG A 176 -2.89 -6.65 10.31
N HIS A 177 -1.65 -6.65 9.84
CA HIS A 177 -0.88 -5.42 9.67
C HIS A 177 -0.99 -4.79 8.28
N SER A 178 -1.68 -5.44 7.33
CA SER A 178 -2.00 -4.81 6.04
C SER A 178 -2.88 -3.57 6.16
N GLY A 179 -3.57 -3.38 7.29
CA GLY A 179 -4.44 -2.24 7.56
C GLY A 179 -3.82 -1.04 8.28
N LEU A 180 -2.55 -1.10 8.72
CA LEU A 180 -1.90 0.00 9.46
C LEU A 180 -0.53 0.30 8.84
N GLU A 181 -0.45 1.39 8.07
CA GLU A 181 0.74 1.84 7.33
C GLU A 181 2.01 2.01 8.18
N ASN A 182 1.87 2.03 9.51
CA ASN A 182 2.96 2.23 10.47
C ASN A 182 3.59 0.90 10.92
N SER A 183 2.80 -0.14 11.21
CA SER A 183 3.34 -1.38 11.82
C SER A 183 4.25 -2.18 10.88
N ILE A 184 4.02 -2.16 9.57
CA ILE A 184 4.94 -2.82 8.63
C ILE A 184 6.24 -2.02 8.48
N LYS A 185 6.17 -0.68 8.49
CA LYS A 185 7.38 0.15 8.56
C LYS A 185 8.13 -0.07 9.87
N ASP A 186 7.43 -0.23 10.98
CA ASP A 186 8.02 -0.53 12.29
C ASP A 186 8.62 -1.94 12.33
N LEU A 187 7.96 -2.94 11.74
CA LEU A 187 8.50 -4.28 11.55
C LEU A 187 9.76 -4.24 10.67
N TYR A 188 9.75 -3.51 9.55
CA TYR A 188 10.92 -3.35 8.69
C TYR A 188 12.03 -2.46 9.29
N LYS A 189 11.69 -1.48 10.14
CA LYS A 189 12.64 -0.66 10.90
C LYS A 189 13.35 -1.50 11.96
N CYS A 190 12.59 -2.26 12.75
CA CYS A 190 13.13 -3.22 13.70
C CYS A 190 14.00 -4.31 13.01
N MET A 191 13.66 -4.72 11.79
CA MET A 191 14.49 -5.64 11.00
C MET A 191 15.77 -4.98 10.45
N GLY A 192 15.75 -3.69 10.12
CA GLY A 192 16.95 -2.93 9.73
C GLY A 192 17.96 -2.82 10.88
N ASP A 193 17.46 -2.64 12.10
CA ASP A 193 18.28 -2.54 13.31
C ASP A 193 18.84 -3.92 13.72
N ALA A 194 18.07 -5.01 13.56
CA ALA A 194 18.52 -6.38 13.88
C ALA A 194 19.60 -6.92 12.92
N VAL A 195 19.60 -6.50 11.65
CA VAL A 195 20.60 -6.92 10.65
C VAL A 195 21.95 -6.21 10.86
N PHE A 196 21.98 -5.06 11.54
CA PHE A 196 23.23 -4.34 11.84
C PHE A 196 23.93 -4.82 13.12
N ASP A 197 23.22 -5.47 14.03
CA ASP A 197 23.75 -5.94 15.32
C ASP A 197 24.33 -7.38 15.26
N SER A 198 24.37 -7.98 14.07
CA SER A 198 24.81 -9.37 13.85
C SER A 198 26.13 -9.51 13.08
N ARG A 199 26.94 -8.45 12.95
CA ARG A 199 28.31 -8.60 12.43
C ARG A 199 29.25 -8.94 13.59
N PRO A 200 29.98 -10.07 13.55
CA PRO A 200 31.11 -10.25 14.44
C PRO A 200 32.23 -9.27 14.03
N GLY A 201 32.78 -8.57 15.02
CA GLY A 201 34.08 -7.89 14.92
C GLY A 201 35.23 -8.85 15.09
#